data_AF-A0A8H5LM32-F1
#
_entry.id   AF-A0A8H5LM32-F1
#
_cell.length_a   1.000
_cell.length_b   1.000
_cell.length_c   1.000
_cell.angle_alpha   90.00
_cell.angle_beta   90.00
_cell.angle_gamma   90.00
#
_symmetry.space_group_name_H-M   'P 1'
#
loop_
_entity.id
_entity.type
_entity.pdbx_description
1 polymer ?
#
loop_
_entity_poly.entity_id
_entity_poly.type
_entity_poly.pdbx_seq_one_letter_code
_entity_poly.pdbx_strand_id
1 'polypeptide(L)'
;MSLLQRGISQSLLRNRLIHPHHVNVVTRRCASTSTSPASNSWRTAAYATVFVVSTGVFAAYYFDARSAMHRYVLTPVLRNMFDAETGHKIAVKVLRTGLGPTDPVADDARLKFQLWGEDLSNPIGIAAGFDKDGEAIDGLYDLGFSWVEIGSITPKPQAGNPRPRVFRLPEDDALINRYGFPSEGHPTVLSRLLARIPRFTTGPERASLRDGSMLAVNLGKNKESPADSIDDYVNGVRTFGPYADVLVVNVSSPNTPGLRGLQNKDSLEKLLLGVTKARDELEPSVLTYRKPRLVLKIAPDLNESQLADIADVVKGNSIDGVIVSNTTIQRPSHLKNASKVETGGLSGVPIKPLSLKALQTLRSHLPANIPIIGAGGIWTGQDALDFAKAGAEMVQIYTSFGYNGVGTCRRIKDELVQLLENEGKSWGQIVKGAVDKHSWKEPEPKPTMVEQLKTEAEELKSYLGLGEKGEKVEGAKEPAPAPQSEKTPGEEAELKGAAQASVL
;
A
#
# COMPACT_ATOMS: atom_id res chain seq x y z
N MET A 1 6.00 -64.68 -31.30
CA MET A 1 6.79 -64.61 -32.56
C MET A 1 8.00 -63.75 -32.25
N SER A 2 9.24 -64.24 -32.35
CA SER A 2 9.96 -64.71 -33.55
C SER A 2 10.56 -63.54 -34.36
N LEU A 3 11.85 -63.45 -34.66
CA LEU A 3 13.11 -64.02 -34.11
C LEU A 3 14.28 -63.46 -34.97
N LEU A 4 15.49 -63.31 -34.40
CA LEU A 4 16.79 -63.28 -35.13
C LEU A 4 16.99 -62.11 -36.13
N GLN A 5 18.17 -61.83 -36.74
CA GLN A 5 19.55 -62.31 -36.57
C GLN A 5 20.51 -61.12 -36.89
N ARG A 6 21.59 -60.84 -36.12
CA ARG A 6 23.00 -61.20 -36.40
C ARG A 6 23.27 -61.58 -37.88
N GLY A 7 24.25 -61.03 -38.60
CA GLY A 7 25.48 -60.30 -38.27
C GLY A 7 26.61 -60.81 -39.20
N ILE A 8 27.90 -60.52 -38.90
CA ILE A 8 29.10 -61.16 -39.52
C ILE A 8 29.35 -60.75 -41.00
N SER A 9 30.57 -60.74 -41.57
CA SER A 9 31.92 -60.36 -41.08
C SER A 9 32.92 -60.31 -42.26
N GLN A 10 34.02 -59.57 -42.08
CA GLN A 10 35.38 -59.85 -42.62
C GLN A 10 35.61 -60.27 -44.10
N SER A 11 36.10 -59.28 -44.85
CA SER A 11 37.54 -59.21 -45.27
C SER A 11 38.02 -59.81 -46.60
N LEU A 12 39.22 -59.32 -46.98
CA LEU A 12 40.24 -59.89 -47.86
C LEU A 12 39.91 -60.09 -49.35
N LEU A 13 40.63 -59.31 -50.19
CA LEU A 13 41.67 -59.91 -51.04
C LEU A 13 42.80 -58.90 -51.34
N ARG A 14 44.00 -59.42 -51.57
CA ARG A 14 45.21 -58.65 -51.93
C ARG A 14 45.27 -58.42 -53.45
N ASN A 15 46.08 -57.46 -53.89
CA ASN A 15 46.89 -57.70 -55.08
C ASN A 15 48.28 -57.02 -55.05
N ARG A 16 49.14 -57.36 -56.02
CA ARG A 16 50.57 -56.99 -56.13
C ARG A 16 50.93 -56.51 -57.56
N LEU A 17 52.06 -55.84 -57.81
CA LEU A 17 53.12 -55.40 -56.89
C LEU A 17 53.11 -53.86 -56.72
N ILE A 18 53.91 -52.93 -57.29
CA ILE A 18 55.24 -52.88 -57.95
C ILE A 18 55.92 -51.57 -57.46
N HIS A 19 57.25 -51.50 -57.54
CA HIS A 19 58.11 -50.31 -57.38
C HIS A 19 59.17 -50.33 -58.51
N PRO A 20 59.93 -49.25 -58.79
CA PRO A 20 60.08 -48.01 -58.02
C PRO A 20 59.94 -46.71 -58.86
N HIS A 21 60.06 -45.56 -58.20
CA HIS A 21 61.11 -44.59 -58.55
C HIS A 21 61.42 -43.67 -57.35
N HIS A 22 62.68 -43.60 -56.93
CA HIS A 22 63.11 -42.66 -55.89
C HIS A 22 63.13 -41.24 -56.46
N VAL A 23 62.28 -40.37 -55.92
CA VAL A 23 62.52 -38.93 -55.90
C VAL A 23 62.65 -38.53 -54.44
N ASN A 24 63.88 -38.30 -53.98
CA ASN A 24 64.14 -37.76 -52.65
C ASN A 24 63.77 -36.28 -52.62
N VAL A 25 62.46 -35.99 -52.60
CA VAL A 25 61.95 -34.65 -52.26
C VAL A 25 62.33 -34.40 -50.81
N VAL A 26 63.42 -33.65 -50.62
CA VAL A 26 63.81 -33.13 -49.31
C VAL A 26 62.75 -32.12 -48.89
N THR A 27 61.69 -32.63 -48.27
CA THR A 27 60.71 -31.82 -47.55
C THR A 27 61.43 -31.19 -46.36
N ARG A 28 62.06 -30.04 -46.61
CA ARG A 28 62.45 -29.11 -45.55
C ARG A 28 61.19 -28.88 -44.71
N ARG A 29 61.13 -29.51 -43.55
CA ARG A 29 60.22 -29.12 -42.48
C ARG A 29 60.68 -27.73 -42.04
N CYS A 30 60.20 -26.71 -42.73
CA CYS A 30 60.20 -25.36 -42.22
C CYS A 30 59.34 -25.40 -40.96
N ALA A 31 60.00 -25.63 -39.83
CA ALA A 31 59.41 -25.44 -38.52
C ALA A 31 59.15 -23.95 -38.40
N SER A 32 57.96 -23.53 -38.85
CA SER A 32 57.42 -22.23 -38.54
C SER A 32 57.22 -22.19 -37.03
N THR A 33 58.25 -21.75 -36.31
CA THR A 33 58.12 -21.26 -34.95
C THR A 33 57.26 -20.01 -35.01
N SER A 34 55.96 -20.21 -35.14
CA SER A 34 54.96 -19.22 -34.75
C SER A 34 55.15 -19.03 -33.25
N THR A 35 56.05 -18.11 -32.89
CA THR A 35 56.14 -17.58 -31.55
C THR A 35 54.75 -17.05 -31.21
N SER A 36 54.00 -17.79 -30.40
CA SER A 36 52.78 -17.26 -29.79
C SER A 36 53.15 -15.91 -29.21
N PRO A 37 52.51 -14.81 -29.64
CA PRO A 37 52.93 -13.48 -29.24
C PRO A 37 52.88 -13.44 -27.72
N ALA A 38 54.02 -13.19 -27.08
CA ALA A 38 54.16 -13.30 -25.63
C ALA A 38 53.01 -12.53 -24.98
N SER A 39 52.13 -13.25 -24.28
CA SER A 39 50.95 -12.65 -23.69
C SER A 39 51.45 -11.59 -22.73
N ASN A 40 51.17 -10.32 -23.05
CA ASN A 40 51.61 -9.20 -22.24
C ASN A 40 50.80 -9.26 -20.94
N SER A 41 51.30 -10.02 -19.98
CA SER A 41 50.63 -10.32 -18.71
C SER A 41 50.22 -9.05 -17.98
N TRP A 42 51.04 -8.01 -18.07
CA TRP A 42 50.73 -6.67 -17.58
C TRP A 42 49.53 -6.01 -18.30
N ARG A 43 49.36 -6.18 -19.62
CA ARG A 43 48.17 -5.71 -20.36
C ARG A 43 46.94 -6.53 -20.01
N THR A 44 47.06 -7.85 -19.94
CA THR A 44 45.96 -8.72 -19.53
C THR A 44 45.50 -8.40 -18.11
N ALA A 45 46.43 -8.18 -17.17
CA ALA A 45 46.15 -7.75 -15.81
C ALA A 45 45.55 -6.33 -15.76
N ALA A 46 46.06 -5.38 -16.54
CA ALA A 46 45.50 -4.03 -16.63
C ALA A 46 44.06 -4.04 -17.18
N TYR A 47 43.79 -4.76 -18.28
CA TYR A 47 42.44 -4.88 -18.83
C TYR A 47 41.49 -5.61 -17.87
N ALA A 48 41.94 -6.68 -17.19
CA ALA A 48 41.15 -7.36 -16.17
C ALA A 48 40.84 -6.44 -14.97
N THR A 49 41.81 -5.64 -14.52
CA THR A 49 41.63 -4.67 -13.43
C THR A 49 40.64 -3.58 -13.83
N VAL A 50 40.80 -2.99 -15.01
CA VAL A 50 39.87 -1.98 -15.55
C VAL A 50 38.47 -2.55 -15.71
N PHE A 51 38.32 -3.77 -16.22
CA PHE A 51 37.03 -4.45 -16.32
C PHE A 51 36.38 -4.65 -14.94
N VAL A 52 37.08 -5.25 -13.98
CA VAL A 52 36.55 -5.50 -12.62
C VAL A 52 36.16 -4.21 -11.92
N VAL A 53 36.99 -3.16 -11.99
CA VAL A 53 36.68 -1.85 -11.39
C VAL A 53 35.49 -1.20 -12.09
N SER A 54 35.43 -1.22 -13.44
CA SER A 54 34.31 -0.63 -14.20
C SER A 54 33.00 -1.36 -13.94
N THR A 55 33.02 -2.70 -13.87
CA THR A 55 31.85 -3.51 -13.52
C THR A 55 31.42 -3.29 -12.07
N GLY A 56 32.34 -3.16 -11.13
CA GLY A 56 32.04 -2.85 -9.72
C GLY A 56 31.40 -1.46 -9.55
N VAL A 57 31.97 -0.43 -10.17
CA VAL A 57 31.41 0.92 -10.18
C VAL A 57 30.05 0.97 -10.88
N PHE A 58 29.89 0.28 -12.03
CA PHE A 58 28.60 0.17 -12.71
C PHE A 58 27.56 -0.55 -11.84
N ALA A 59 27.92 -1.64 -11.16
CA ALA A 59 27.02 -2.35 -10.26
C ALA A 59 26.55 -1.47 -9.09
N ALA A 60 27.47 -0.77 -8.43
CA ALA A 60 27.12 0.18 -7.37
C ALA A 60 26.19 1.30 -7.88
N TYR A 61 26.47 1.85 -9.07
CA TYR A 61 25.66 2.88 -9.72
C TYR A 61 24.36 2.36 -10.36
N TYR A 62 24.20 1.04 -10.50
CA TYR A 62 22.95 0.39 -10.92
C TYR A 62 22.07 0.02 -9.72
N PHE A 63 22.65 -0.44 -8.61
CA PHE A 63 21.87 -0.89 -7.44
C PHE A 63 21.45 0.25 -6.51
N ASP A 64 22.01 1.45 -6.64
CA ASP A 64 21.51 2.65 -5.96
C ASP A 64 20.31 3.25 -6.72
N ALA A 65 19.10 3.16 -6.14
CA ALA A 65 17.87 3.66 -6.75
C ALA A 65 17.87 5.17 -7.02
N ARG A 66 18.73 5.94 -6.35
CA ARG A 66 18.92 7.39 -6.56
C ARG A 66 19.67 7.71 -7.85
N SER A 67 20.30 6.71 -8.46
CA SER A 67 21.10 6.84 -9.68
C SER A 67 20.33 7.52 -10.82
N ALA A 68 20.93 8.56 -11.39
CA ALA A 68 20.36 9.31 -12.50
C ALA A 68 20.07 8.42 -13.73
N MET A 69 20.80 7.31 -13.87
CA MET A 69 20.54 6.31 -14.92
C MET A 69 19.10 5.78 -14.88
N HIS A 70 18.49 5.59 -13.71
CA HIS A 70 17.11 5.11 -13.63
C HIS A 70 16.12 6.11 -14.21
N ARG A 71 16.16 7.36 -13.72
CA ARG A 71 15.21 8.43 -14.10
C ARG A 71 15.42 8.92 -15.54
N TYR A 72 16.66 9.06 -15.98
CA TYR A 72 17.00 9.74 -17.23
C TYR A 72 17.42 8.80 -18.37
N VAL A 73 17.68 7.51 -18.10
CA VAL A 73 18.00 6.51 -19.14
C VAL A 73 17.01 5.35 -19.13
N LEU A 74 16.98 4.53 -18.08
CA LEU A 74 16.24 3.27 -18.07
C LEU A 74 14.73 3.46 -18.14
N THR A 75 14.14 4.36 -17.36
CA THR A 75 12.69 4.63 -17.44
C THR A 75 12.29 5.26 -18.79
N PRO A 76 12.98 6.26 -19.36
CA PRO A 76 12.75 6.71 -20.74
C PRO A 76 12.89 5.59 -21.79
N VAL A 77 13.92 4.74 -21.72
CA VAL A 77 14.11 3.60 -22.62
C VAL A 77 12.95 2.61 -22.51
N LEU A 78 12.54 2.22 -21.29
CA LEU A 78 11.38 1.36 -21.06
C LEU A 78 10.05 1.98 -21.54
N ARG A 79 9.92 3.31 -21.49
CA ARG A 79 8.73 4.03 -22.00
C ARG A 79 8.69 4.14 -23.53
N ASN A 80 9.85 4.16 -24.19
CA ASN A 80 9.94 4.33 -25.64
C ASN A 80 10.04 3.00 -26.40
N MET A 81 10.62 1.95 -25.80
CA MET A 81 10.75 0.61 -26.42
C MET A 81 9.54 -0.31 -26.22
N PHE A 82 8.72 -0.07 -25.18
CA PHE A 82 7.62 -0.97 -24.81
C PHE A 82 6.32 -0.21 -24.55
N ASP A 83 5.18 -0.86 -24.82
CA ASP A 83 3.88 -0.36 -24.41
C ASP A 83 3.76 -0.22 -22.88
N ALA A 84 2.70 0.44 -22.43
CA ALA A 84 2.53 0.79 -21.03
C ALA A 84 2.28 -0.41 -20.09
N GLU A 85 1.71 -1.53 -20.56
CA GLU A 85 1.55 -2.73 -19.74
C GLU A 85 2.80 -3.62 -19.78
N THR A 86 3.47 -3.75 -20.92
CA THR A 86 4.71 -4.54 -21.04
C THR A 86 5.87 -3.91 -20.26
N GLY A 87 6.10 -2.59 -20.42
CA GLY A 87 7.14 -1.89 -19.66
C GLY A 87 6.92 -1.95 -18.14
N HIS A 88 5.65 -1.91 -17.70
CA HIS A 88 5.27 -2.11 -16.30
C HIS A 88 5.58 -3.51 -15.80
N LYS A 89 5.20 -4.55 -16.56
CA LYS A 89 5.49 -5.96 -16.22
C LYS A 89 6.99 -6.26 -16.16
N ILE A 90 7.81 -5.61 -17.00
CA ILE A 90 9.28 -5.69 -16.91
C ILE A 90 9.76 -5.13 -15.57
N ALA A 91 9.28 -3.95 -15.15
CA ALA A 91 9.66 -3.34 -13.88
C ALA A 91 9.29 -4.21 -12.67
N VAL A 92 8.03 -4.70 -12.60
CA VAL A 92 7.58 -5.63 -11.55
C VAL A 92 8.44 -6.89 -11.51
N LYS A 93 8.77 -7.48 -12.68
CA LYS A 93 9.60 -8.68 -12.76
C LYS A 93 11.04 -8.45 -12.28
N VAL A 94 11.64 -7.29 -12.56
CA VAL A 94 12.98 -6.94 -12.07
C VAL A 94 12.98 -6.82 -10.54
N LEU A 95 12.02 -6.08 -9.96
CA LEU A 95 11.86 -5.95 -8.51
C LEU A 95 11.61 -7.31 -7.83
N ARG A 96 10.80 -8.18 -8.44
CA ARG A 96 10.55 -9.57 -7.97
C ARG A 96 11.82 -10.43 -7.88
N THR A 97 12.83 -10.20 -8.73
CA THR A 97 14.02 -11.07 -8.80
C THR A 97 15.12 -10.76 -7.80
N GLY A 98 15.02 -9.66 -7.02
CA GLY A 98 16.14 -9.17 -6.20
C GLY A 98 17.29 -8.57 -7.04
N LEU A 99 17.10 -8.44 -8.35
CA LEU A 99 17.96 -7.66 -9.25
C LEU A 99 17.46 -6.21 -9.40
N GLY A 100 16.47 -5.81 -8.59
CA GLY A 100 16.05 -4.43 -8.48
C GLY A 100 17.09 -3.56 -7.76
N PRO A 101 17.16 -2.26 -8.07
CA PRO A 101 17.88 -1.30 -7.24
C PRO A 101 17.20 -1.11 -5.89
N THR A 102 17.92 -0.51 -4.95
CA THR A 102 17.53 -0.31 -3.54
C THR A 102 17.77 1.13 -3.11
N ASP A 103 17.06 1.62 -2.11
CA ASP A 103 17.35 2.89 -1.42
C ASP A 103 18.38 2.64 -0.30
N PRO A 104 19.65 3.02 -0.45
CA PRO A 104 20.69 2.71 0.54
C PRO A 104 20.68 3.69 1.73
N VAL A 105 19.71 4.61 1.80
CA VAL A 105 19.69 5.72 2.77
C VAL A 105 18.54 5.51 3.76
N ALA A 106 18.87 5.52 5.05
CA ALA A 106 17.88 5.52 6.12
C ALA A 106 16.90 6.71 6.01
N ASP A 107 15.70 6.55 6.55
CA ASP A 107 14.72 7.63 6.64
C ASP A 107 15.12 8.65 7.73
N ASP A 108 14.90 9.92 7.45
CA ASP A 108 15.11 11.00 8.42
C ASP A 108 14.05 10.95 9.53
N ALA A 109 14.46 11.16 10.78
CA ALA A 109 13.57 11.06 11.93
C ALA A 109 12.36 12.03 11.87
N ARG A 110 12.43 13.13 11.10
CA ARG A 110 11.30 14.05 10.86
C ARG A 110 10.19 13.44 10.02
N LEU A 111 10.48 12.40 9.22
CA LEU A 111 9.51 11.66 8.41
C LEU A 111 8.73 10.61 9.22
N LYS A 112 9.29 10.16 10.36
CA LYS A 112 8.66 9.17 11.22
C LYS A 112 7.35 9.70 11.80
N PHE A 113 6.31 8.88 11.77
CA PHE A 113 4.99 9.21 12.31
C PHE A 113 4.24 7.95 12.76
N GLN A 114 3.05 8.13 13.31
CA GLN A 114 2.18 7.02 13.74
C GLN A 114 0.88 6.97 12.95
N LEU A 115 0.46 5.77 12.58
CA LEU A 115 -0.82 5.49 11.92
C LEU A 115 -1.52 4.37 12.71
N TRP A 116 -2.70 4.67 13.26
CA TRP A 116 -3.43 3.80 14.20
C TRP A 116 -2.62 3.33 15.43
N GLY A 117 -1.62 4.11 15.84
CA GLY A 117 -0.68 3.79 16.93
C GLY A 117 0.63 3.13 16.47
N GLU A 118 0.71 2.65 15.23
CA GLU A 118 1.89 1.98 14.69
C GLU A 118 2.91 2.99 14.16
N ASP A 119 4.17 2.86 14.59
CA ASP A 119 5.29 3.60 14.02
C ASP A 119 5.56 3.21 12.55
N LEU A 120 5.54 4.20 11.67
CA LEU A 120 5.95 4.13 10.25
C LEU A 120 7.19 5.00 10.02
N SER A 121 8.15 4.52 9.21
CA SER A 121 9.45 5.18 9.03
C SER A 121 9.38 6.48 8.22
N ASN A 122 8.49 6.52 7.23
CA ASN A 122 8.21 7.68 6.39
C ASN A 122 6.76 7.64 5.88
N PRO A 123 6.20 8.74 5.34
CA PRO A 123 4.79 8.81 4.96
C PRO A 123 4.49 8.45 3.49
N ILE A 124 5.43 7.85 2.76
CA ILE A 124 5.34 7.60 1.31
C ILE A 124 5.06 6.12 1.03
N GLY A 125 3.89 5.84 0.46
CA GLY A 125 3.48 4.53 -0.01
C GLY A 125 3.39 4.40 -1.54
N ILE A 126 3.34 3.16 -2.02
CA ILE A 126 2.98 2.79 -3.40
C ILE A 126 1.52 2.33 -3.45
N ALA A 127 0.72 2.88 -4.37
CA ALA A 127 -0.71 2.63 -4.48
C ALA A 127 -1.04 1.29 -5.19
N ALA A 128 -2.25 0.75 -4.92
CA ALA A 128 -2.79 -0.41 -5.63
C ALA A 128 -2.75 -0.27 -7.15
N GLY A 129 -2.57 -1.41 -7.79
CA GLY A 129 -2.49 -1.55 -9.22
C GLY A 129 -1.07 -1.49 -9.76
N PHE A 130 -0.06 -1.19 -8.92
CA PHE A 130 1.34 -1.34 -9.30
C PHE A 130 1.73 -2.82 -9.23
N ASP A 131 1.85 -3.38 -8.03
CA ASP A 131 1.97 -4.82 -7.83
C ASP A 131 0.57 -5.42 -7.61
N LYS A 132 0.01 -6.00 -8.67
CA LYS A 132 -1.37 -6.51 -8.65
C LYS A 132 -1.51 -7.84 -7.94
N ASP A 133 -0.50 -8.69 -8.08
CA ASP A 133 -0.61 -10.11 -7.78
C ASP A 133 0.39 -10.55 -6.68
N GLY A 134 1.01 -9.58 -5.99
CA GLY A 134 1.96 -9.81 -4.89
C GLY A 134 3.33 -10.29 -5.34
N GLU A 135 3.77 -9.86 -6.52
CA GLU A 135 5.02 -10.29 -7.17
C GLU A 135 6.29 -9.62 -6.61
N ALA A 136 6.20 -8.36 -6.21
CA ALA A 136 7.34 -7.45 -6.04
C ALA A 136 7.39 -6.74 -4.67
N ILE A 137 6.53 -7.15 -3.72
CA ILE A 137 6.36 -6.57 -2.38
C ILE A 137 7.70 -6.20 -1.70
N ASP A 138 8.61 -7.17 -1.58
CA ASP A 138 9.91 -6.95 -0.91
C ASP A 138 10.77 -5.93 -1.66
N GLY A 139 10.87 -6.06 -3.00
CA GLY A 139 11.58 -5.11 -3.85
C GLY A 139 10.96 -3.72 -3.92
N LEU A 140 9.70 -3.54 -3.48
CA LEU A 140 9.09 -2.23 -3.29
C LEU A 140 9.48 -1.63 -1.94
N TYR A 141 9.49 -2.41 -0.85
CA TYR A 141 10.06 -1.96 0.42
C TYR A 141 11.55 -1.62 0.30
N ASP A 142 12.31 -2.37 -0.52
CA ASP A 142 13.73 -2.10 -0.80
C ASP A 142 13.97 -0.76 -1.52
N LEU A 143 12.93 -0.15 -2.12
CA LEU A 143 12.97 1.22 -2.67
C LEU A 143 12.62 2.31 -1.66
N GLY A 144 12.52 1.95 -0.38
CA GLY A 144 12.30 2.89 0.72
C GLY A 144 10.85 3.36 0.89
N PHE A 145 9.88 2.68 0.27
CA PHE A 145 8.46 2.82 0.62
C PHE A 145 8.19 2.20 1.99
N SER A 146 7.41 2.87 2.85
CA SER A 146 6.92 2.30 4.12
C SER A 146 5.57 1.59 3.98
N TRP A 147 4.80 1.91 2.93
CA TRP A 147 3.49 1.31 2.66
C TRP A 147 3.47 0.71 1.25
N VAL A 148 3.10 -0.57 1.17
CA VAL A 148 2.91 -1.26 -0.12
C VAL A 148 1.47 -1.74 -0.20
N GLU A 149 0.69 -1.19 -1.14
CA GLU A 149 -0.67 -1.65 -1.44
C GLU A 149 -0.68 -2.56 -2.67
N ILE A 150 -0.86 -3.86 -2.47
CA ILE A 150 -1.03 -4.82 -3.58
C ILE A 150 -2.48 -4.88 -4.07
N GLY A 151 -2.71 -5.39 -5.29
CA GLY A 151 -4.06 -5.61 -5.83
C GLY A 151 -4.53 -4.55 -6.83
N SER A 152 -5.83 -4.28 -6.98
CA SER A 152 -6.97 -5.01 -6.41
C SER A 152 -6.99 -6.47 -6.86
N ILE A 153 -7.03 -7.39 -5.91
CA ILE A 153 -7.14 -8.83 -6.14
C ILE A 153 -8.61 -9.24 -6.11
N THR A 154 -9.00 -10.19 -6.97
CA THR A 154 -10.35 -10.76 -7.03
C THR A 154 -10.35 -12.22 -6.57
N PRO A 155 -11.46 -12.78 -6.04
CA PRO A 155 -11.50 -14.17 -5.58
C PRO A 155 -11.07 -15.18 -6.64
N LYS A 156 -11.67 -15.10 -7.82
CA LYS A 156 -11.34 -15.92 -8.99
C LYS A 156 -10.35 -15.17 -9.89
N PRO A 157 -9.43 -15.88 -10.58
CA PRO A 157 -8.57 -15.27 -11.59
C PRO A 157 -9.41 -14.64 -12.70
N GLN A 158 -9.02 -13.46 -13.20
CA GLN A 158 -9.61 -12.85 -14.38
C GLN A 158 -8.61 -12.03 -15.19
N ALA A 159 -8.71 -12.08 -16.51
CA ALA A 159 -7.76 -11.41 -17.41
C ALA A 159 -7.87 -9.87 -17.43
N GLY A 160 -8.96 -9.31 -16.89
CA GLY A 160 -9.36 -7.91 -17.04
C GLY A 160 -9.88 -7.57 -18.44
N ASN A 161 -10.06 -6.27 -18.73
CA ASN A 161 -10.56 -5.82 -20.03
C ASN A 161 -9.51 -6.00 -21.16
N PRO A 162 -9.91 -6.05 -22.45
CA PRO A 162 -8.99 -6.23 -23.59
C PRO A 162 -7.89 -5.16 -23.70
N ARG A 163 -6.75 -5.51 -24.30
CA ARG A 163 -5.66 -4.56 -24.61
C ARG A 163 -5.87 -3.87 -25.97
N PRO A 164 -5.32 -2.66 -26.19
CA PRO A 164 -4.61 -1.81 -25.23
C PRO A 164 -5.57 -1.17 -24.21
N ARG A 165 -5.09 -1.05 -22.97
CA ARG A 165 -5.89 -0.64 -21.79
C ARG A 165 -5.19 0.27 -20.80
N VAL A 166 -4.01 0.76 -21.15
CA VAL A 166 -3.24 1.74 -20.38
C VAL A 166 -2.46 2.60 -21.36
N PHE A 167 -2.53 3.92 -21.17
CA PHE A 167 -2.09 4.94 -22.12
C PHE A 167 -1.29 6.00 -21.38
N ARG A 168 -0.12 6.37 -21.94
CA ARG A 168 0.77 7.39 -21.40
C ARG A 168 0.42 8.73 -22.02
N LEU A 169 0.14 9.73 -21.18
CA LEU A 169 -0.05 11.14 -21.56
C LEU A 169 1.17 11.92 -21.04
N PRO A 170 2.34 11.86 -21.73
CA PRO A 170 3.60 12.42 -21.23
C PRO A 170 3.65 13.95 -21.20
N GLU A 171 2.79 14.63 -21.97
CA GLU A 171 2.69 16.10 -22.01
C GLU A 171 1.87 16.69 -20.84
N ASP A 172 1.21 15.80 -20.09
CA ASP A 172 0.28 16.07 -19.00
C ASP A 172 0.71 15.38 -17.68
N ASP A 173 1.89 14.74 -17.65
CA ASP A 173 2.39 13.91 -16.54
C ASP A 173 1.34 12.90 -16.01
N ALA A 174 0.64 12.27 -16.95
CA ALA A 174 -0.59 11.53 -16.69
C ALA A 174 -0.65 10.13 -17.35
N LEU A 175 -1.59 9.31 -16.87
CA LEU A 175 -1.96 8.01 -17.42
C LEU A 175 -3.48 7.90 -17.50
N ILE A 176 -4.01 7.29 -18.56
CA ILE A 176 -5.39 6.78 -18.61
C ILE A 176 -5.34 5.26 -18.62
N ASN A 177 -6.18 4.59 -17.81
CA ASN A 177 -6.27 3.13 -17.80
C ASN A 177 -7.71 2.62 -17.71
N ARG A 178 -7.99 1.51 -18.39
CA ARG A 178 -9.26 0.76 -18.36
C ARG A 178 -9.08 -0.71 -17.94
N TYR A 179 -8.17 -0.97 -16.99
CA TYR A 179 -7.72 -2.33 -16.65
C TYR A 179 -8.84 -3.35 -16.34
N GLY A 180 -9.83 -2.97 -15.51
CA GLY A 180 -10.92 -3.88 -15.10
C GLY A 180 -10.45 -5.03 -14.21
N PHE A 181 -9.66 -4.73 -13.17
CA PHE A 181 -9.12 -5.69 -12.20
C PHE A 181 -8.56 -7.01 -12.81
N PRO A 182 -7.52 -6.97 -13.66
CA PRO A 182 -6.74 -8.17 -13.96
C PRO A 182 -6.10 -8.68 -12.66
N SER A 183 -6.24 -9.98 -12.40
CA SER A 183 -5.89 -10.62 -11.13
C SER A 183 -5.70 -12.12 -11.33
N GLU A 184 -4.71 -12.72 -10.69
CA GLU A 184 -4.44 -14.17 -10.70
C GLU A 184 -5.24 -14.96 -9.65
N GLY A 185 -6.19 -14.32 -8.96
CA GLY A 185 -7.08 -14.97 -7.98
C GLY A 185 -6.49 -15.06 -6.57
N HIS A 186 -7.35 -15.16 -5.56
CA HIS A 186 -6.92 -15.23 -4.15
C HIS A 186 -5.90 -16.35 -3.85
N PRO A 187 -6.07 -17.60 -4.34
CA PRO A 187 -5.13 -18.69 -4.01
C PRO A 187 -3.70 -18.40 -4.48
N THR A 188 -3.56 -17.79 -5.66
CA THR A 188 -2.25 -17.49 -6.26
C THR A 188 -1.53 -16.42 -5.46
N VAL A 189 -2.20 -15.30 -5.13
CA VAL A 189 -1.59 -14.23 -4.34
C VAL A 189 -1.32 -14.66 -2.90
N LEU A 190 -2.24 -15.42 -2.29
CA LEU A 190 -2.02 -16.01 -0.96
C LEU A 190 -0.76 -16.89 -0.93
N SER A 191 -0.54 -17.72 -1.97
CA SER A 191 0.68 -18.54 -2.05
C SER A 191 1.96 -17.70 -2.12
N ARG A 192 1.93 -16.52 -2.75
CA ARG A 192 3.07 -15.57 -2.74
C ARG A 192 3.28 -14.93 -1.38
N LEU A 193 2.22 -14.52 -0.68
CA LEU A 193 2.31 -13.98 0.68
C LEU A 193 2.91 -15.01 1.64
N LEU A 194 2.42 -16.25 1.62
CA LEU A 194 2.96 -17.37 2.40
C LEU A 194 4.43 -17.65 2.06
N ALA A 195 4.83 -17.57 0.79
CA ALA A 195 6.21 -17.78 0.36
C ALA A 195 7.21 -16.68 0.79
N ARG A 196 6.74 -15.53 1.29
CA ARG A 196 7.61 -14.52 1.91
C ARG A 196 8.04 -14.93 3.32
N ILE A 197 7.12 -15.50 4.11
CA ILE A 197 7.27 -15.74 5.56
C ILE A 197 8.59 -16.43 5.95
N PRO A 198 9.06 -17.50 5.26
CA PRO A 198 10.28 -18.22 5.66
C PRO A 198 11.58 -17.40 5.57
N ARG A 199 11.56 -16.20 4.97
CA ARG A 199 12.70 -15.27 4.93
C ARG A 199 12.78 -14.34 6.15
N PHE A 200 11.70 -14.27 6.94
CA PHE A 200 11.52 -13.32 8.04
C PHE A 200 11.07 -14.06 9.32
N THR A 201 11.65 -15.23 9.60
CA THR A 201 11.28 -16.10 10.74
C THR A 201 11.61 -15.52 12.12
N THR A 202 12.38 -14.44 12.18
CA THR A 202 12.60 -13.60 13.36
C THR A 202 12.14 -12.16 13.13
N GLY A 203 11.18 -11.98 12.21
CA GLY A 203 10.62 -10.68 11.83
C GLY A 203 9.62 -10.13 12.86
N PRO A 204 9.18 -8.87 12.67
CA PRO A 204 8.23 -8.22 13.57
C PRO A 204 6.80 -8.79 13.44
N GLU A 205 5.99 -8.61 14.49
CA GLU A 205 4.60 -9.07 14.61
C GLU A 205 3.61 -8.25 13.75
N ARG A 206 3.80 -8.32 12.43
CA ARG A 206 3.08 -7.59 11.37
C ARG A 206 3.24 -8.29 10.01
N ALA A 207 2.26 -8.14 9.13
CA ALA A 207 2.23 -8.82 7.83
C ALA A 207 3.17 -8.21 6.76
N SER A 208 3.61 -6.97 6.94
CA SER A 208 4.70 -6.39 6.12
C SER A 208 6.01 -7.17 6.24
N LEU A 209 6.23 -7.86 7.36
CA LEU A 209 7.47 -8.53 7.76
C LEU A 209 8.68 -7.57 7.90
N ARG A 210 8.43 -6.25 7.99
CA ARG A 210 9.48 -5.20 8.07
C ARG A 210 9.07 -4.07 9.01
N ASP A 211 9.96 -3.70 9.94
CA ASP A 211 9.70 -2.59 10.86
C ASP A 211 9.58 -1.24 10.15
N GLY A 212 8.81 -0.34 10.77
CA GLY A 212 8.45 0.95 10.18
C GLY A 212 7.57 0.85 8.93
N SER A 213 7.04 -0.33 8.60
CA SER A 213 6.30 -0.58 7.36
C SER A 213 4.99 -1.37 7.53
N MET A 214 4.05 -1.17 6.60
CA MET A 214 2.75 -1.85 6.50
C MET A 214 2.52 -2.48 5.11
N LEU A 215 1.87 -3.64 5.08
CA LEU A 215 1.34 -4.31 3.89
C LEU A 215 -0.17 -4.13 3.82
N ALA A 216 -0.62 -3.44 2.78
CA ALA A 216 -2.02 -3.29 2.45
C ALA A 216 -2.42 -4.22 1.30
N VAL A 217 -3.51 -4.96 1.46
CA VAL A 217 -4.05 -5.86 0.43
C VAL A 217 -5.37 -5.30 -0.08
N ASN A 218 -5.38 -4.81 -1.31
CA ASN A 218 -6.57 -4.22 -1.91
C ASN A 218 -7.50 -5.30 -2.48
N LEU A 219 -8.74 -5.28 -2.01
CA LEU A 219 -9.79 -6.23 -2.34
C LEU A 219 -10.67 -5.66 -3.47
N GLY A 220 -10.84 -6.46 -4.51
CA GLY A 220 -11.67 -6.15 -5.68
C GLY A 220 -12.70 -7.25 -5.95
N LYS A 221 -13.75 -6.86 -6.66
CA LYS A 221 -14.87 -7.72 -7.07
C LYS A 221 -14.61 -8.36 -8.44
N ASN A 222 -14.93 -9.64 -8.62
CA ASN A 222 -14.94 -10.27 -9.94
C ASN A 222 -16.00 -9.61 -10.85
N LYS A 223 -15.73 -9.52 -12.15
CA LYS A 223 -16.62 -8.85 -13.11
C LYS A 223 -17.95 -9.60 -13.30
N GLU A 224 -17.93 -10.91 -13.06
CA GLU A 224 -19.04 -11.85 -13.22
C GLU A 224 -19.90 -11.98 -11.95
N SER A 225 -19.49 -11.39 -10.83
CA SER A 225 -20.23 -11.45 -9.55
C SER A 225 -21.44 -10.50 -9.54
N PRO A 226 -22.61 -10.89 -8.99
CA PRO A 226 -23.83 -10.07 -8.98
C PRO A 226 -23.59 -8.67 -8.43
N ALA A 227 -24.14 -7.63 -9.06
CA ALA A 227 -23.72 -6.23 -8.84
C ALA A 227 -23.77 -5.77 -7.36
N ASP A 228 -24.75 -6.25 -6.58
CA ASP A 228 -24.99 -5.91 -5.17
C ASP A 228 -24.39 -6.91 -4.15
N SER A 229 -23.81 -8.02 -4.62
CA SER A 229 -23.13 -9.02 -3.77
C SER A 229 -21.91 -8.41 -3.08
N ILE A 230 -21.72 -8.76 -1.81
CA ILE A 230 -20.57 -8.35 -0.98
C ILE A 230 -19.56 -9.48 -0.80
N ASP A 231 -19.88 -10.67 -1.32
CA ASP A 231 -19.22 -11.94 -0.98
C ASP A 231 -17.76 -11.96 -1.41
N ASP A 232 -17.42 -11.33 -2.53
CA ASP A 232 -16.04 -11.23 -3.01
C ASP A 232 -15.13 -10.50 -2.00
N TYR A 233 -15.65 -9.44 -1.36
CA TYR A 233 -14.91 -8.70 -0.33
C TYR A 233 -14.85 -9.48 0.98
N VAL A 234 -15.95 -10.12 1.41
CA VAL A 234 -15.99 -10.99 2.59
C VAL A 234 -15.00 -12.17 2.46
N ASN A 235 -14.94 -12.78 1.27
CA ASN A 235 -13.96 -13.81 0.94
C ASN A 235 -12.54 -13.24 0.92
N GLY A 236 -12.34 -11.99 0.47
CA GLY A 236 -11.06 -11.29 0.53
C GLY A 236 -10.57 -11.08 1.97
N VAL A 237 -11.46 -10.62 2.85
CA VAL A 237 -11.18 -10.47 4.29
C VAL A 237 -10.78 -11.80 4.92
N ARG A 238 -11.57 -12.86 4.70
CA ARG A 238 -11.29 -14.20 5.24
C ARG A 238 -10.01 -14.84 4.65
N THR A 239 -9.64 -14.51 3.41
CA THR A 239 -8.43 -15.09 2.80
C THR A 239 -7.15 -14.36 3.18
N PHE A 240 -7.18 -13.02 3.22
CA PHE A 240 -5.99 -12.20 3.38
C PHE A 240 -5.82 -11.56 4.75
N GLY A 241 -6.88 -11.48 5.57
CA GLY A 241 -6.82 -10.86 6.89
C GLY A 241 -5.74 -11.42 7.83
N PRO A 242 -5.46 -12.74 7.85
CA PRO A 242 -4.35 -13.30 8.62
C PRO A 242 -2.94 -12.91 8.11
N TYR A 243 -2.85 -12.27 6.93
CA TYR A 243 -1.63 -12.01 6.15
C TYR A 243 -1.56 -10.56 5.62
N ALA A 244 -2.26 -9.61 6.26
CA ALA A 244 -2.29 -8.20 5.89
C ALA A 244 -2.34 -7.32 7.14
N ASP A 245 -1.66 -6.17 7.12
CA ASP A 245 -1.81 -5.15 8.17
C ASP A 245 -3.08 -4.33 7.92
N VAL A 246 -3.39 -4.13 6.63
CA VAL A 246 -4.56 -3.39 6.15
C VAL A 246 -5.22 -4.15 5.00
N LEU A 247 -6.56 -4.23 5.01
CA LEU A 247 -7.36 -4.67 3.87
C LEU A 247 -8.10 -3.46 3.29
N VAL A 248 -7.96 -3.22 1.98
CA VAL A 248 -8.52 -2.04 1.33
C VAL A 248 -9.74 -2.41 0.48
N VAL A 249 -10.92 -1.92 0.85
CA VAL A 249 -12.20 -2.15 0.17
C VAL A 249 -12.33 -1.17 -1.01
N ASN A 250 -12.17 -1.65 -2.25
CA ASN A 250 -12.13 -0.79 -3.43
C ASN A 250 -13.42 -0.77 -4.26
N VAL A 251 -14.32 0.15 -3.89
CA VAL A 251 -15.58 0.44 -4.59
C VAL A 251 -15.45 1.45 -5.74
N SER A 252 -14.24 1.97 -6.02
CA SER A 252 -14.07 3.22 -6.78
C SER A 252 -13.46 3.09 -8.18
N SER A 253 -13.09 1.88 -8.60
CA SER A 253 -12.62 1.62 -9.97
C SER A 253 -13.68 2.01 -11.01
N PRO A 254 -13.39 2.92 -11.97
CA PRO A 254 -14.30 3.22 -13.08
C PRO A 254 -14.33 2.13 -14.15
N ASN A 255 -13.50 1.09 -14.00
CA ASN A 255 -13.18 0.13 -15.06
C ASN A 255 -13.89 -1.22 -14.90
N THR A 256 -14.70 -1.35 -13.84
CA THR A 256 -15.54 -2.50 -13.54
C THR A 256 -16.99 -1.99 -13.53
N PRO A 257 -17.87 -2.44 -14.44
CA PRO A 257 -19.23 -1.92 -14.55
C PRO A 257 -20.02 -2.01 -13.24
N GLY A 258 -20.84 -0.99 -12.96
CA GLY A 258 -21.67 -0.92 -11.75
C GLY A 258 -20.92 -0.66 -10.42
N LEU A 259 -19.62 -0.95 -10.33
CA LEU A 259 -18.87 -0.97 -9.07
C LEU A 259 -18.98 0.34 -8.26
N ARG A 260 -18.92 1.49 -8.92
CA ARG A 260 -19.05 2.82 -8.29
C ARG A 260 -20.40 3.08 -7.63
N GLY A 261 -21.44 2.32 -7.98
CA GLY A 261 -22.74 2.35 -7.30
C GLY A 261 -22.69 1.79 -5.88
N LEU A 262 -21.66 1.00 -5.53
CA LEU A 262 -21.40 0.57 -4.15
C LEU A 262 -20.92 1.71 -3.23
N GLN A 263 -20.78 2.94 -3.74
CA GLN A 263 -20.56 4.15 -2.94
C GLN A 263 -21.88 4.84 -2.52
N ASN A 264 -23.04 4.36 -2.99
CA ASN A 264 -24.35 4.83 -2.52
C ASN A 264 -24.60 4.32 -1.09
N LYS A 265 -25.17 5.16 -0.21
CA LYS A 265 -25.28 4.95 1.25
C LYS A 265 -25.63 3.51 1.65
N ASP A 266 -26.81 3.03 1.29
CA ASP A 266 -27.35 1.71 1.69
C ASP A 266 -26.49 0.54 1.17
N SER A 267 -25.94 0.68 -0.04
CA SER A 267 -25.09 -0.34 -0.67
C SER A 267 -23.70 -0.38 -0.02
N LEU A 268 -23.19 0.79 0.37
CA LEU A 268 -21.93 0.92 1.09
C LEU A 268 -22.07 0.40 2.52
N GLU A 269 -23.18 0.69 3.21
CA GLU A 269 -23.46 0.22 4.56
C GLU A 269 -23.59 -1.31 4.63
N LYS A 270 -24.40 -1.91 3.75
CA LYS A 270 -24.49 -3.37 3.57
C LYS A 270 -23.12 -4.01 3.35
N LEU A 271 -22.25 -3.36 2.57
CA LEU A 271 -20.89 -3.83 2.30
C LEU A 271 -19.98 -3.72 3.54
N LEU A 272 -19.91 -2.53 4.15
CA LEU A 272 -18.99 -2.24 5.25
C LEU A 272 -19.35 -3.02 6.52
N LEU A 273 -20.64 -3.18 6.83
CA LEU A 273 -21.11 -4.06 7.90
C LEU A 273 -20.64 -5.51 7.68
N GLY A 274 -20.78 -6.01 6.45
CA GLY A 274 -20.41 -7.37 6.09
C GLY A 274 -18.90 -7.64 6.15
N VAL A 275 -18.06 -6.70 5.69
CA VAL A 275 -16.60 -6.85 5.80
C VAL A 275 -16.09 -6.65 7.22
N THR A 276 -16.65 -5.71 8.00
CA THR A 276 -16.31 -5.55 9.42
C THR A 276 -16.66 -6.82 10.18
N LYS A 277 -17.88 -7.36 10.03
CA LYS A 277 -18.24 -8.66 10.62
C LYS A 277 -17.28 -9.77 10.21
N ALA A 278 -16.95 -9.90 8.91
CA ALA A 278 -16.02 -10.93 8.44
C ALA A 278 -14.58 -10.75 8.96
N ARG A 279 -14.18 -9.53 9.34
CA ARG A 279 -12.89 -9.18 9.97
C ARG A 279 -12.93 -9.43 11.48
N ASP A 280 -14.09 -9.30 12.10
CA ASP A 280 -14.30 -9.59 13.52
C ASP A 280 -14.49 -11.09 13.78
N GLU A 281 -14.92 -11.86 12.78
CA GLU A 281 -14.88 -13.33 12.73
C GLU A 281 -13.48 -13.92 12.46
N LEU A 282 -12.43 -13.11 12.31
CA LEU A 282 -11.05 -13.61 12.13
C LEU A 282 -10.44 -14.05 13.46
N GLU A 283 -9.95 -15.29 13.47
CA GLU A 283 -9.02 -15.79 14.49
C GLU A 283 -7.63 -15.13 14.38
N PRO A 284 -6.85 -15.04 15.47
CA PRO A 284 -5.46 -14.56 15.45
C PRO A 284 -4.58 -15.36 14.49
N SER A 285 -3.62 -14.71 13.82
CA SER A 285 -2.73 -15.37 12.86
C SER A 285 -1.35 -15.69 13.44
N VAL A 286 -0.64 -16.59 12.76
CA VAL A 286 0.76 -16.94 13.05
C VAL A 286 1.76 -15.81 12.73
N LEU A 287 1.31 -14.69 12.16
CA LEU A 287 2.12 -13.48 11.89
C LEU A 287 1.75 -12.30 12.78
N THR A 288 0.48 -12.20 13.19
CA THR A 288 -0.05 -11.09 13.97
C THR A 288 -1.22 -11.55 14.83
N TYR A 289 -1.14 -11.23 16.12
CA TYR A 289 -2.24 -11.38 17.08
C TYR A 289 -3.36 -10.35 16.86
N ARG A 290 -3.14 -9.38 15.97
CA ARG A 290 -4.01 -8.22 15.70
C ARG A 290 -4.76 -8.41 14.39
N LYS A 291 -6.06 -8.13 14.43
CA LYS A 291 -6.94 -8.10 13.25
C LYS A 291 -6.52 -6.95 12.30
N PRO A 292 -6.68 -7.13 10.97
CA PRO A 292 -6.32 -6.12 9.99
C PRO A 292 -7.22 -4.88 10.11
N ARG A 293 -6.65 -3.72 9.77
CA ARG A 293 -7.39 -2.48 9.57
C ARG A 293 -8.22 -2.58 8.29
N LEU A 294 -9.49 -2.18 8.32
CA LEU A 294 -10.30 -2.04 7.10
C LEU A 294 -10.28 -0.59 6.63
N VAL A 295 -9.92 -0.37 5.37
CA VAL A 295 -9.82 0.96 4.77
C VAL A 295 -10.66 1.05 3.50
N LEU A 296 -11.54 2.05 3.40
CA LEU A 296 -12.35 2.27 2.21
C LEU A 296 -11.57 3.07 1.16
N LYS A 297 -11.60 2.70 -0.14
CA LYS A 297 -10.96 3.48 -1.22
C LYS A 297 -12.00 4.08 -2.16
N ILE A 298 -12.13 5.41 -2.15
CA ILE A 298 -13.21 6.14 -2.85
C ILE A 298 -12.75 6.84 -4.14
N ALA A 299 -13.71 7.22 -4.98
CA ALA A 299 -13.47 7.99 -6.19
C ALA A 299 -13.36 9.50 -5.90
N PRO A 300 -12.64 10.28 -6.71
CA PRO A 300 -12.67 11.76 -6.65
C PRO A 300 -13.92 12.35 -7.32
N ASP A 301 -14.69 11.51 -8.02
CA ASP A 301 -15.87 11.90 -8.81
C ASP A 301 -17.15 11.84 -7.95
N LEU A 302 -17.14 12.55 -6.83
CA LEU A 302 -18.20 12.56 -5.83
C LEU A 302 -18.55 14.01 -5.45
N ASN A 303 -19.82 14.27 -5.19
CA ASN A 303 -20.28 15.56 -4.67
C ASN A 303 -20.20 15.60 -3.12
N GLU A 304 -20.41 16.78 -2.54
CA GLU A 304 -20.26 17.02 -1.10
C GLU A 304 -21.27 16.23 -0.25
N SER A 305 -22.51 16.04 -0.73
CA SER A 305 -23.51 15.17 -0.06
C SER A 305 -23.07 13.70 -0.07
N GLN A 306 -22.53 13.21 -1.19
CA GLN A 306 -22.03 11.84 -1.28
C GLN A 306 -20.83 11.60 -0.36
N LEU A 307 -19.95 12.59 -0.20
CA LEU A 307 -18.82 12.52 0.73
C LEU A 307 -19.27 12.56 2.19
N ALA A 308 -20.32 13.33 2.52
CA ALA A 308 -20.96 13.29 3.84
C ALA A 308 -21.63 11.94 4.13
N ASP A 309 -22.40 11.38 3.18
CA ASP A 309 -23.02 10.06 3.32
C ASP A 309 -21.96 8.95 3.52
N ILE A 310 -20.87 8.98 2.76
CA ILE A 310 -19.74 8.07 2.92
C ILE A 310 -19.11 8.20 4.32
N ALA A 311 -18.91 9.44 4.80
CA ALA A 311 -18.35 9.67 6.12
C ALA A 311 -19.26 9.13 7.24
N ASP A 312 -20.57 9.31 7.14
CA ASP A 312 -21.56 8.74 8.08
C ASP A 312 -21.50 7.21 8.12
N VAL A 313 -21.48 6.55 6.96
CA VAL A 313 -21.39 5.08 6.91
C VAL A 313 -20.04 4.60 7.45
N VAL A 314 -18.93 5.29 7.14
CA VAL A 314 -17.59 4.97 7.68
C VAL A 314 -17.55 5.07 9.21
N LYS A 315 -18.12 6.13 9.80
CA LYS A 315 -18.27 6.29 11.26
C LYS A 315 -19.09 5.16 11.87
N GLY A 316 -20.22 4.79 11.25
CA GLY A 316 -21.14 3.77 11.76
C GLY A 316 -20.64 2.32 11.68
N ASN A 317 -19.71 2.01 10.77
CA ASN A 317 -19.35 0.61 10.42
C ASN A 317 -17.94 0.18 10.87
N SER A 318 -17.33 0.90 11.84
CA SER A 318 -16.00 0.61 12.39
C SER A 318 -14.90 0.48 11.33
N ILE A 319 -14.92 1.35 10.32
CA ILE A 319 -13.90 1.40 9.27
C ILE A 319 -12.75 2.29 9.74
N ASP A 320 -11.54 1.72 9.77
CA ASP A 320 -10.38 2.32 10.41
C ASP A 320 -9.83 3.54 9.65
N GLY A 321 -10.09 3.68 8.35
CA GLY A 321 -9.60 4.82 7.54
C GLY A 321 -10.15 4.86 6.12
N VAL A 322 -9.78 5.90 5.37
CA VAL A 322 -10.21 6.08 3.97
C VAL A 322 -9.02 6.47 3.06
N ILE A 323 -8.91 5.90 1.87
CA ILE A 323 -7.98 6.37 0.83
C ILE A 323 -8.71 7.27 -0.15
N VAL A 324 -8.24 8.52 -0.25
CA VAL A 324 -8.76 9.56 -1.15
C VAL A 324 -7.63 10.01 -2.08
N SER A 325 -7.58 9.60 -3.36
CA SER A 325 -8.63 8.92 -4.13
C SER A 325 -8.09 7.94 -5.17
N ASN A 326 -9.02 7.20 -5.78
CA ASN A 326 -8.80 6.48 -7.03
C ASN A 326 -8.73 7.44 -8.25
N THR A 327 -8.67 6.90 -9.47
CA THR A 327 -8.64 7.66 -10.73
C THR A 327 -9.95 8.41 -11.03
N THR A 328 -9.88 9.55 -11.73
CA THR A 328 -11.09 10.29 -12.20
C THR A 328 -11.58 9.82 -13.57
N ILE A 329 -12.88 9.85 -13.83
CA ILE A 329 -13.44 9.74 -15.20
C ILE A 329 -13.45 11.08 -15.96
N GLN A 330 -13.23 12.19 -15.28
CA GLN A 330 -13.22 13.52 -15.89
C GLN A 330 -12.04 13.68 -16.86
N ARG A 331 -12.15 14.65 -17.77
CA ARG A 331 -11.11 15.06 -18.71
C ARG A 331 -10.96 16.58 -18.67
N PRO A 332 -10.05 17.12 -17.85
CA PRO A 332 -9.80 18.56 -17.82
C PRO A 332 -9.48 19.10 -19.22
N SER A 333 -10.07 20.25 -19.57
CA SER A 333 -9.93 20.85 -20.90
C SER A 333 -8.49 21.19 -21.28
N HIS A 334 -7.62 21.41 -20.29
CA HIS A 334 -6.20 21.68 -20.45
C HIS A 334 -5.32 20.46 -20.78
N LEU A 335 -5.88 19.23 -20.79
CA LEU A 335 -5.13 18.05 -21.23
C LEU A 335 -4.66 18.23 -22.68
N LYS A 336 -3.37 18.07 -22.93
CA LYS A 336 -2.74 18.29 -24.24
C LYS A 336 -2.77 17.01 -25.07
N ASN A 337 -2.35 15.89 -24.49
CA ASN A 337 -1.99 14.70 -25.23
C ASN A 337 -3.18 14.05 -25.95
N ALA A 338 -2.93 13.54 -27.17
CA ALA A 338 -3.95 12.94 -28.02
C ALA A 338 -4.72 11.78 -27.35
N SER A 339 -4.06 10.99 -26.48
CA SER A 339 -4.71 9.88 -25.75
C SER A 339 -5.73 10.33 -24.69
N LYS A 340 -5.97 11.63 -24.48
CA LYS A 340 -7.04 12.13 -23.59
C LYS A 340 -8.45 11.63 -23.96
N VAL A 341 -8.66 11.25 -25.22
CA VAL A 341 -9.92 10.65 -25.72
C VAL A 341 -10.15 9.20 -25.24
N GLU A 342 -9.12 8.55 -24.68
CA GLU A 342 -9.21 7.15 -24.26
C GLU A 342 -10.16 6.96 -23.08
N THR A 343 -10.97 5.89 -23.14
CA THR A 343 -11.90 5.53 -22.06
C THR A 343 -11.18 4.90 -20.87
N GLY A 344 -11.71 5.17 -19.66
CA GLY A 344 -11.19 4.67 -18.40
C GLY A 344 -10.82 5.79 -17.41
N GLY A 345 -10.12 5.42 -16.34
CA GLY A 345 -9.68 6.32 -15.28
C GLY A 345 -8.38 7.06 -15.60
N LEU A 346 -8.40 8.39 -15.48
CA LEU A 346 -7.26 9.30 -15.54
C LEU A 346 -6.55 9.37 -14.17
N SER A 347 -5.21 9.44 -14.19
CA SER A 347 -4.34 9.64 -13.04
C SER A 347 -3.11 10.48 -13.42
N GLY A 348 -2.35 10.96 -12.44
CA GLY A 348 -1.22 11.87 -12.64
C GLY A 348 -1.55 13.30 -12.20
N VAL A 349 -0.67 14.24 -12.51
CA VAL A 349 -0.75 15.64 -12.02
C VAL A 349 -2.15 16.28 -12.19
N PRO A 350 -2.88 16.10 -13.32
CA PRO A 350 -4.19 16.73 -13.53
C PRO A 350 -5.29 16.33 -12.53
N ILE A 351 -5.11 15.27 -11.73
CA ILE A 351 -6.11 14.83 -10.74
C ILE A 351 -5.89 15.38 -9.33
N LYS A 352 -4.73 16.03 -9.06
CA LYS A 352 -4.40 16.59 -7.73
C LYS A 352 -5.51 17.52 -7.19
N PRO A 353 -6.08 18.47 -7.96
CA PRO A 353 -7.09 19.39 -7.42
C PRO A 353 -8.39 18.69 -7.01
N LEU A 354 -8.82 17.68 -7.78
CA LEU A 354 -10.02 16.90 -7.49
C LEU A 354 -9.83 16.04 -6.23
N SER A 355 -8.67 15.37 -6.12
CA SER A 355 -8.35 14.53 -4.95
C SER A 355 -8.19 15.37 -3.67
N LEU A 356 -7.50 16.52 -3.73
CA LEU A 356 -7.40 17.44 -2.59
C LEU A 356 -8.76 18.00 -2.17
N LYS A 357 -9.65 18.40 -3.10
CA LYS A 357 -11.00 18.84 -2.71
C LYS A 357 -11.78 17.71 -2.02
N ALA A 358 -11.81 16.51 -2.62
CA ALA A 358 -12.52 15.38 -2.06
C ALA A 358 -11.99 15.01 -0.65
N LEU A 359 -10.68 15.12 -0.43
CA LEU A 359 -10.05 14.88 0.86
C LEU A 359 -10.42 15.95 1.89
N GLN A 360 -10.37 17.23 1.53
CA GLN A 360 -10.73 18.34 2.44
C GLN A 360 -12.20 18.26 2.88
N THR A 361 -13.11 17.99 1.94
CA THR A 361 -14.53 17.76 2.26
C THR A 361 -14.69 16.54 3.18
N LEU A 362 -14.10 15.39 2.84
CA LEU A 362 -14.23 14.19 3.66
C LEU A 362 -13.64 14.37 5.07
N ARG A 363 -12.49 15.06 5.19
CA ARG A 363 -11.83 15.37 6.47
C ARG A 363 -12.78 16.13 7.41
N SER A 364 -13.56 17.08 6.88
CA SER A 364 -14.56 17.85 7.66
C SER A 364 -15.82 17.08 8.07
N HIS A 365 -16.02 15.85 7.57
CA HIS A 365 -17.12 14.96 7.98
C HIS A 365 -16.67 13.73 8.80
N LEU A 366 -15.36 13.48 8.89
CA LEU A 366 -14.75 12.38 9.66
C LEU A 366 -14.05 12.89 10.95
N PRO A 367 -14.21 12.21 12.10
CA PRO A 367 -13.48 12.52 13.33
C PRO A 367 -11.98 12.20 13.23
N ALA A 368 -11.17 12.87 14.06
CA ALA A 368 -9.71 12.83 14.03
C ALA A 368 -9.08 11.44 14.23
N ASN A 369 -9.82 10.48 14.81
CA ASN A 369 -9.37 9.10 15.01
C ASN A 369 -9.52 8.19 13.78
N ILE A 370 -10.10 8.69 12.68
CA ILE A 370 -10.21 7.99 11.39
C ILE A 370 -9.26 8.70 10.39
N PRO A 371 -8.09 8.09 10.07
CA PRO A 371 -7.14 8.66 9.12
C PRO A 371 -7.61 8.65 7.66
N ILE A 372 -7.10 9.60 6.89
CA ILE A 372 -7.22 9.68 5.45
C ILE A 372 -5.85 9.53 4.80
N ILE A 373 -5.73 8.57 3.89
CA ILE A 373 -4.53 8.31 3.09
C ILE A 373 -4.71 9.01 1.75
N GLY A 374 -3.87 10.02 1.48
CA GLY A 374 -3.91 10.82 0.27
C GLY A 374 -3.38 10.08 -0.96
N ALA A 375 -4.05 10.19 -2.11
CA ALA A 375 -3.62 9.59 -3.36
C ALA A 375 -4.09 10.39 -4.58
N GLY A 376 -3.19 10.67 -5.52
CA GLY A 376 -3.51 11.26 -6.82
C GLY A 376 -2.75 12.54 -7.14
N GLY A 377 -1.97 12.52 -8.22
CA GLY A 377 -1.22 13.67 -8.72
C GLY A 377 0.00 14.09 -7.89
N ILE A 378 0.41 13.28 -6.91
CA ILE A 378 1.57 13.53 -6.05
C ILE A 378 2.87 13.24 -6.83
N TRP A 379 3.67 14.27 -7.06
CA TRP A 379 4.86 14.25 -7.92
C TRP A 379 6.15 14.67 -7.19
N THR A 380 6.00 15.46 -6.13
CA THR A 380 7.05 16.11 -5.34
C THR A 380 6.79 16.01 -3.83
N GLY A 381 7.80 16.32 -3.02
CA GLY A 381 7.64 16.51 -1.57
C GLY A 381 6.64 17.62 -1.21
N GLN A 382 6.51 18.66 -2.05
CA GLN A 382 5.51 19.70 -1.86
C GLN A 382 4.09 19.17 -2.06
N ASP A 383 3.86 18.30 -3.05
CA ASP A 383 2.53 17.67 -3.21
C ASP A 383 2.18 16.81 -2.00
N ALA A 384 3.13 16.06 -1.45
CA ALA A 384 2.94 15.29 -0.22
C ALA A 384 2.58 16.20 0.98
N LEU A 385 3.28 17.33 1.11
CA LEU A 385 3.02 18.32 2.16
C LEU A 385 1.65 19.03 1.99
N ASP A 386 1.19 19.26 0.77
CA ASP A 386 -0.15 19.83 0.51
C ASP A 386 -1.26 18.87 0.97
N PHE A 387 -1.09 17.57 0.73
CA PHE A 387 -1.98 16.53 1.25
C PHE A 387 -1.92 16.46 2.79
N ALA A 388 -0.74 16.53 3.41
CA ALA A 388 -0.61 16.58 4.87
C ALA A 388 -1.33 17.79 5.49
N LYS A 389 -1.13 18.98 4.91
CA LYS A 389 -1.79 20.23 5.34
C LYS A 389 -3.30 20.23 5.11
N ALA A 390 -3.80 19.39 4.22
CA ALA A 390 -5.24 19.14 4.03
C ALA A 390 -5.82 18.11 5.02
N GLY A 391 -4.98 17.47 5.86
CA GLY A 391 -5.39 16.48 6.85
C GLY A 391 -5.26 15.02 6.39
N ALA A 392 -4.28 14.71 5.53
CA ALA A 392 -3.89 13.35 5.19
C ALA A 392 -2.71 12.87 6.05
N GLU A 393 -2.86 11.77 6.77
CA GLU A 393 -1.84 11.21 7.65
C GLU A 393 -0.70 10.53 6.86
N MET A 394 -0.98 10.02 5.66
CA MET A 394 -0.04 9.34 4.77
C MET A 394 -0.36 9.64 3.30
N VAL A 395 0.59 9.45 2.38
CA VAL A 395 0.36 9.62 0.93
C VAL A 395 0.82 8.43 0.09
N GLN A 396 0.12 8.19 -1.03
CA GLN A 396 0.45 7.16 -2.01
C GLN A 396 0.80 7.76 -3.38
N ILE A 397 1.85 7.23 -4.00
CA ILE A 397 2.23 7.53 -5.38
C ILE A 397 1.96 6.36 -6.33
N TYR A 398 1.91 6.67 -7.63
CA TYR A 398 1.85 5.69 -8.72
C TYR A 398 2.43 6.30 -9.99
N THR A 399 1.76 7.33 -10.54
CA THR A 399 2.07 7.88 -11.87
C THR A 399 3.46 8.51 -11.90
N SER A 400 3.81 9.27 -10.86
CA SER A 400 5.13 9.85 -10.67
C SER A 400 6.24 8.81 -10.65
N PHE A 401 6.03 7.66 -9.98
CA PHE A 401 6.96 6.53 -9.98
C PHE A 401 7.11 5.91 -11.38
N GLY A 402 6.00 5.70 -12.09
CA GLY A 402 5.99 5.18 -13.47
C GLY A 402 6.68 6.08 -14.52
N TYR A 403 6.78 7.39 -14.27
CA TYR A 403 7.47 8.35 -15.14
C TYR A 403 8.91 8.67 -14.72
N ASN A 404 9.19 8.73 -13.42
CA ASN A 404 10.49 9.17 -12.87
C ASN A 404 11.38 8.01 -12.38
N GLY A 405 10.87 6.78 -12.37
CA GLY A 405 11.64 5.59 -12.03
C GLY A 405 11.83 5.36 -10.53
N VAL A 406 12.69 4.39 -10.21
CA VAL A 406 12.82 3.81 -8.87
C VAL A 406 13.14 4.80 -7.74
N GLY A 407 14.04 5.76 -7.98
CA GLY A 407 14.43 6.79 -7.00
C GLY A 407 13.34 7.82 -6.66
N THR A 408 12.13 7.69 -7.19
CA THR A 408 11.03 8.63 -6.92
C THR A 408 10.64 8.67 -5.45
N CYS A 409 10.66 7.53 -4.74
CA CYS A 409 10.34 7.52 -3.31
C CYS A 409 11.38 8.34 -2.52
N ARG A 410 12.67 7.98 -2.62
CA ARG A 410 13.77 8.71 -1.98
C ARG A 410 13.76 10.20 -2.28
N ARG A 411 13.61 10.59 -3.55
CA ARG A 411 13.53 12.01 -3.94
C ARG A 411 12.37 12.74 -3.25
N ILE A 412 11.18 12.14 -3.17
CA ILE A 412 10.03 12.78 -2.49
C ILE A 412 10.29 12.86 -0.99
N LYS A 413 10.95 11.86 -0.38
CA LYS A 413 11.41 11.92 1.02
C LYS A 413 12.43 13.04 1.24
N ASP A 414 13.41 13.22 0.36
CA ASP A 414 14.43 14.27 0.44
C ASP A 414 13.81 15.69 0.31
N GLU A 415 12.96 15.89 -0.71
CA GLU A 415 12.21 17.12 -0.91
C GLU A 415 11.32 17.45 0.30
N LEU A 416 10.70 16.44 0.90
CA LEU A 416 9.86 16.59 2.08
C LEU A 416 10.68 16.92 3.35
N VAL A 417 11.83 16.29 3.58
CA VAL A 417 12.72 16.64 4.72
C VAL A 417 13.10 18.12 4.67
N GLN A 418 13.49 18.64 3.50
CA GLN A 418 13.86 20.05 3.38
C GLN A 418 12.69 21.00 3.70
N LEU A 419 11.46 20.63 3.32
CA LEU A 419 10.26 21.41 3.65
C LEU A 419 9.89 21.32 5.14
N LEU A 420 10.07 20.15 5.76
CA LEU A 420 9.86 19.94 7.20
C LEU A 420 10.87 20.73 8.06
N GLU A 421 12.13 20.82 7.62
CA GLU A 421 13.12 21.71 8.21
C GLU A 421 12.71 23.18 8.13
N ASN A 422 12.23 23.64 6.97
CA ASN A 422 11.77 25.02 6.77
C ASN A 422 10.51 25.35 7.61
N GLU A 423 9.66 24.37 7.88
CA GLU A 423 8.48 24.49 8.77
C GLU A 423 8.84 24.38 10.27
N GLY A 424 10.07 23.96 10.60
CA GLY A 424 10.50 23.69 11.97
C GLY A 424 9.76 22.52 12.65
N LYS A 425 9.22 21.56 11.87
CA LYS A 425 8.28 20.52 12.33
C LYS A 425 8.53 19.17 11.68
N SER A 426 8.25 18.10 12.41
CA SER A 426 8.10 16.75 11.86
C SER A 426 6.80 16.59 11.06
N TRP A 427 6.73 15.56 10.21
CA TRP A 427 5.50 15.19 9.48
C TRP A 427 4.32 15.01 10.43
N GLY A 428 4.51 14.23 11.51
CA GLY A 428 3.46 13.97 12.51
C GLY A 428 2.93 15.25 13.19
N GLN A 429 3.77 16.27 13.38
CA GLN A 429 3.32 17.57 13.93
C GLN A 429 2.51 18.38 12.91
N ILE A 430 2.87 18.38 11.63
CA ILE A 430 2.09 19.05 10.58
C ILE A 430 0.75 18.35 10.38
N VAL A 431 0.76 17.02 10.25
CA VAL A 431 -0.44 16.19 10.15
C VAL A 431 -1.36 16.41 11.34
N LYS A 432 -0.88 16.29 12.58
CA LYS A 432 -1.71 16.52 13.76
C LYS A 432 -2.34 17.91 13.76
N GLY A 433 -1.56 18.96 13.48
CA GLY A 433 -2.07 20.33 13.40
C GLY A 433 -3.11 20.55 12.29
N ALA A 434 -3.05 19.79 11.19
CA ALA A 434 -4.07 19.80 10.16
C ALA A 434 -5.32 19.00 10.58
N VAL A 435 -5.15 17.81 11.15
CA VAL A 435 -6.23 16.91 11.59
C VAL A 435 -7.04 17.52 12.73
N ASP A 436 -6.40 18.07 13.78
CA ASP A 436 -7.05 18.73 14.93
C ASP A 436 -7.87 19.98 14.51
N LYS A 437 -7.50 20.59 13.38
CA LYS A 437 -8.12 21.79 12.79
C LYS A 437 -9.24 21.46 11.80
N HIS A 438 -9.07 20.44 10.97
CA HIS A 438 -9.93 20.15 9.82
C HIS A 438 -10.87 18.95 10.01
N SER A 439 -10.69 18.16 11.07
CA SER A 439 -11.61 17.04 11.37
C SER A 439 -13.00 17.52 11.79
N TRP A 440 -14.00 16.69 11.52
CA TRP A 440 -15.31 16.81 12.16
C TRP A 440 -15.16 16.74 13.68
N LYS A 441 -15.93 17.56 14.38
CA LYS A 441 -16.07 17.54 15.83
C LYS A 441 -17.53 17.21 16.14
N GLU A 442 -17.73 16.36 17.13
CA GLU A 442 -19.07 16.01 17.57
C GLU A 442 -19.79 17.27 18.07
N PRO A 443 -21.01 17.57 17.60
CA PRO A 443 -21.78 18.68 18.13
C PRO A 443 -22.00 18.47 19.63
N GLU A 444 -21.72 19.50 20.44
CA GLU A 444 -22.03 19.49 21.86
C GLU A 444 -23.48 19.01 22.08
N PRO A 445 -23.71 18.05 22.99
CA PRO A 445 -25.04 17.51 23.21
C PRO A 445 -25.98 18.65 23.59
N LYS A 446 -27.10 18.78 22.87
CA LYS A 446 -28.10 19.82 23.16
C LYS A 446 -28.50 19.70 24.63
N PRO A 447 -28.47 20.78 25.42
CA PRO A 447 -28.82 20.72 26.83
C PRO A 447 -30.20 20.11 26.97
N THR A 448 -30.34 19.19 27.92
CA THR A 448 -31.60 18.48 28.15
C THR A 448 -32.70 19.47 28.51
N MET A 449 -33.97 19.10 28.34
CA MET A 449 -35.09 19.97 28.73
C MET A 449 -35.02 20.36 30.23
N VAL A 450 -34.40 19.53 31.08
CA VAL A 450 -34.15 19.84 32.50
C VAL A 450 -33.06 20.91 32.66
N GLU A 451 -32.01 20.89 31.85
CA GLU A 451 -30.96 21.92 31.86
C GLU A 451 -31.44 23.23 31.24
N GLN A 452 -32.22 23.16 30.15
CA GLN A 452 -32.89 24.32 29.56
C GLN A 452 -33.80 25.01 30.58
N LEU A 453 -34.69 24.25 31.25
CA LEU A 453 -35.57 24.77 32.30
C LEU A 453 -34.81 25.29 33.53
N LYS A 454 -33.61 24.76 33.85
CA LYS A 454 -32.73 25.32 34.89
C LYS A 454 -32.15 26.66 34.46
N THR A 455 -31.60 26.76 33.25
CA THR A 455 -31.05 28.01 32.72
C THR A 455 -32.13 29.08 32.61
N GLU A 456 -33.30 28.76 32.05
CA GLU A 456 -34.47 29.67 32.01
C GLU A 456 -34.91 30.10 33.42
N ALA A 457 -34.90 29.18 34.40
CA ALA A 457 -35.23 29.52 35.79
C ALA A 457 -34.16 30.39 36.48
N GLU A 458 -32.88 30.25 36.15
CA GLU A 458 -31.81 31.12 36.67
C GLU A 458 -31.79 32.49 35.99
N GLU A 459 -32.03 32.54 34.67
CA GLU A 459 -32.27 33.81 33.96
C GLU A 459 -33.49 34.53 34.53
N LEU A 460 -34.63 33.84 34.73
CA LEU A 460 -35.82 34.41 35.38
C LEU A 460 -35.55 34.86 36.81
N LYS A 461 -34.79 34.12 37.63
CA LYS A 461 -34.36 34.58 38.96
C LYS A 461 -33.54 35.87 38.86
N SER A 462 -32.65 35.98 37.86
CA SER A 462 -31.85 37.20 37.66
C SER A 462 -32.70 38.40 37.24
N TYR A 463 -33.65 38.22 36.31
CA TYR A 463 -34.60 39.25 35.89
C TYR A 463 -35.57 39.69 37.00
N LEU A 464 -35.96 38.77 37.89
CA LEU A 464 -36.81 39.05 39.05
C LEU A 464 -36.03 39.60 40.26
N GLY A 465 -34.71 39.75 40.16
CA GLY A 465 -33.86 40.23 41.26
C GLY A 465 -33.73 39.25 42.44
N LEU A 466 -34.04 37.97 42.23
CA LEU A 466 -34.04 36.89 43.22
C LEU A 466 -32.66 36.23 43.40
N GLY A 467 -31.58 37.01 43.21
CA GLY A 467 -30.25 36.61 43.64
C GLY A 467 -30.16 36.56 45.16
N GLU A 468 -29.36 35.62 45.69
CA GLU A 468 -29.39 35.27 47.12
C GLU A 468 -29.07 36.44 48.06
N LYS A 469 -30.11 37.02 48.66
CA LYS A 469 -29.97 37.75 49.93
C LYS A 469 -29.80 36.73 51.04
N GLY A 470 -28.55 36.44 51.38
CA GLY A 470 -28.20 35.60 52.53
C GLY A 470 -28.52 36.27 53.86
N GLU A 471 -29.79 36.25 54.27
CA GLU A 471 -30.18 36.61 55.64
C GLU A 471 -29.73 35.50 56.61
N LYS A 472 -28.79 35.86 57.49
CA LYS A 472 -28.51 35.07 58.69
C LYS A 472 -29.71 35.14 59.63
N VAL A 473 -30.50 34.08 59.71
CA VAL A 473 -31.50 33.90 60.76
C VAL A 473 -30.90 33.00 61.86
N GLU A 474 -30.57 33.60 63.00
CA GLU A 474 -30.13 32.86 64.18
C GLU A 474 -31.34 32.30 64.95
N GLY A 475 -31.26 31.03 65.38
CA GLY A 475 -31.94 30.53 66.58
C GLY A 475 -33.34 29.92 66.43
N ALA A 476 -33.39 28.60 66.18
CA ALA A 476 -34.53 27.75 66.57
C ALA A 476 -34.04 26.35 67.01
N LYS A 477 -34.26 26.05 68.30
CA LYS A 477 -33.78 24.88 69.07
C LYS A 477 -33.88 23.49 68.41
N GLU A 478 -32.88 22.65 68.67
CA GLU A 478 -32.98 21.19 68.56
C GLU A 478 -33.95 20.58 69.60
N PRO A 479 -34.66 19.49 69.27
CA PRO A 479 -35.10 18.45 70.20
C PRO A 479 -34.14 17.24 70.16
N ALA A 480 -34.05 16.50 71.28
CA ALA A 480 -32.99 15.52 71.53
C ALA A 480 -33.12 14.17 70.77
N PRO A 481 -32.01 13.42 70.56
CA PRO A 481 -32.01 12.14 69.85
C PRO A 481 -32.36 10.93 70.74
N ALA A 482 -32.91 9.88 70.12
CA ALA A 482 -33.07 8.55 70.71
C ALA A 482 -33.22 7.47 69.61
N PRO A 483 -32.86 6.21 69.87
CA PRO A 483 -31.53 5.78 70.33
C PRO A 483 -30.85 4.86 69.29
N GLN A 484 -29.55 4.60 69.46
CA GLN A 484 -28.86 3.57 68.67
C GLN A 484 -29.28 2.17 69.11
N SER A 485 -29.47 1.26 68.15
CA SER A 485 -29.51 -0.20 68.39
C SER A 485 -28.24 -0.86 67.85
N GLU A 486 -27.84 -1.95 68.48
CA GLU A 486 -26.49 -2.50 68.36
C GLU A 486 -26.28 -3.31 67.08
N LYS A 487 -25.02 -3.32 66.61
CA LYS A 487 -24.47 -4.40 65.77
C LYS A 487 -23.19 -4.91 66.40
N THR A 488 -23.27 -6.07 67.04
CA THR A 488 -22.10 -6.84 67.49
C THR A 488 -21.40 -7.53 66.29
N PRO A 489 -20.09 -7.81 66.40
CA PRO A 489 -19.28 -8.30 65.27
C PRO A 489 -19.14 -9.84 65.22
N GLY A 490 -18.98 -10.36 64.01
CA GLY A 490 -18.74 -11.77 63.69
C GLY A 490 -19.37 -12.14 62.33
N GLU A 491 -18.76 -12.96 61.46
CA GLU A 491 -17.44 -13.61 61.51
C GLU A 491 -16.82 -13.58 60.09
N GLU A 492 -15.50 -13.45 59.98
CA GLU A 492 -14.77 -13.50 58.71
C GLU A 492 -13.79 -14.69 58.72
N ALA A 493 -14.31 -15.89 58.47
CA ALA A 493 -13.53 -17.13 58.39
C ALA A 493 -14.23 -18.19 57.52
N GLU A 494 -13.45 -19.19 57.10
CA GLU A 494 -13.86 -20.49 56.54
C GLU A 494 -14.91 -20.50 55.40
N LEU A 495 -14.43 -20.37 54.15
CA LEU A 495 -14.92 -21.22 53.04
C LEU A 495 -13.89 -21.41 51.91
N LYS A 496 -12.67 -21.82 52.28
CA LYS A 496 -11.78 -22.57 51.37
C LYS A 496 -12.02 -24.06 51.57
N GLY A 497 -12.35 -24.77 50.49
CA GLY A 497 -12.26 -26.25 50.46
C GLY A 497 -13.58 -27.01 50.38
N ALA A 498 -14.31 -26.86 49.28
CA ALA A 498 -15.35 -27.81 48.86
C ALA A 498 -15.19 -28.12 47.37
N ALA A 499 -14.30 -29.06 47.04
CA ALA A 499 -14.06 -29.50 45.67
C ALA A 499 -14.52 -30.95 45.50
N GLN A 500 -15.44 -31.21 44.57
CA GLN A 500 -15.54 -32.47 43.82
C GLN A 500 -16.59 -32.40 42.70
N ALA A 501 -16.36 -33.19 41.65
CA ALA A 501 -17.30 -33.80 40.68
C ALA A 501 -18.48 -32.95 40.12
N SER A 502 -18.70 -32.84 38.80
CA SER A 502 -18.41 -33.84 37.75
C SER A 502 -18.11 -33.22 36.39
N VAL A 503 -17.28 -33.90 35.61
CA VAL A 503 -17.27 -33.83 34.14
C VAL A 503 -17.44 -35.26 33.62
N LEU A 504 -18.37 -35.44 32.68
CA LEU A 504 -18.57 -36.62 31.85
C LEU A 504 -19.05 -36.15 30.47
#